data_AF-A0A3L6SJR9-F1
#
_entry.id   AF-A0A3L6SJR9-F1
#
_cell.length_a   1.000
_cell.length_b   1.000
_cell.length_c   1.000
_cell.angle_alpha   90.00
_cell.angle_beta   90.00
_cell.angle_gamma   90.00
#
_symmetry.space_group_name_H-M   'P 1'
#
loop_
_entity.id
_entity.type
_entity.pdbx_description
1 polymer ?
#
loop_
_entity_poly.entity_id
_entity_poly.type
_entity_poly.pdbx_seq_one_letter_code
_entity_poly.pdbx_strand_id
1 'polypeptide(L)'
;MQIILEVLHLNALNLDLFELIGKGTLKHLKIDDVSVTHLDIGDSTDHLEIVDVSNFTIVWPKFYNFISRASNLRMLRFWGVVFDDEDEIVDSETIAVSFPLLRHLSLSYELRDGLLHYSLQGSSPLENVSVLELGWTVISEHFGPWVFGMIERCPNLKKLVIRGVLSEAKTREERQMLASFTSFIVCLMRKYVHVDVQFEYE
;
A
#
# COMPACT_ATOMS: atom_id res chain seq x y z
N MET A 1 17.53 33.54 -1.57
CA MET A 1 17.53 32.17 -0.99
C MET A 1 16.21 31.55 -1.38
N GLN A 2 16.21 30.51 -2.20
CA GLN A 2 14.99 29.86 -2.66
C GLN A 2 14.72 28.68 -1.73
N ILE A 3 13.57 28.67 -1.08
CA ILE A 3 13.17 27.56 -0.20
C ILE A 3 12.78 26.39 -1.12
N ILE A 4 13.41 25.24 -0.90
CA ILE A 4 13.16 24.00 -1.63
C ILE A 4 12.37 23.10 -0.69
N LEU A 5 11.17 22.68 -1.10
CA LEU A 5 10.36 21.74 -0.35
C LEU A 5 10.55 20.34 -0.94
N GLU A 6 11.22 19.46 -0.20
CA GLU A 6 11.44 18.07 -0.62
C GLU A 6 10.50 17.08 0.09
N VAL A 7 9.99 17.44 1.27
CA VAL A 7 9.14 16.57 2.10
C VAL A 7 7.88 17.33 2.50
N LEU A 8 6.72 16.75 2.23
CA LEU A 8 5.42 17.24 2.65
C LEU A 8 4.76 16.15 3.49
N HIS A 9 4.39 16.49 4.72
CA HIS A 9 3.65 15.61 5.61
C HIS A 9 2.35 16.28 6.01
N LEU A 10 1.23 15.68 5.64
CA LEU A 10 -0.11 16.04 6.06
C LEU A 10 -0.56 15.03 7.12
N ASN A 11 -0.93 15.50 8.31
CA ASN A 11 -1.25 14.63 9.44
C ASN A 11 -2.45 15.17 10.23
N ALA A 12 -3.44 14.32 10.49
CA ALA A 12 -4.63 14.64 11.28
C ALA A 12 -5.37 15.89 10.75
N LEU A 13 -5.60 15.95 9.44
CA LEU A 13 -6.21 17.10 8.76
C LEU A 13 -7.54 16.73 8.09
N ASN A 14 -8.50 17.65 8.16
CA ASN A 14 -9.72 17.57 7.37
C ASN A 14 -9.81 18.83 6.49
N LEU A 15 -9.66 18.67 5.18
CA LEU A 15 -9.52 19.76 4.22
C LEU A 15 -10.49 19.57 3.05
N ASP A 16 -11.14 20.64 2.60
CA ASP A 16 -11.88 20.60 1.34
C ASP A 16 -10.91 20.61 0.13
N LEU A 17 -9.89 21.47 0.21
CA LEU A 17 -8.93 21.73 -0.86
C LEU A 17 -7.51 21.89 -0.29
N PHE A 18 -6.55 21.20 -0.90
CA PHE A 18 -5.12 21.43 -0.69
C PHE A 18 -4.40 21.57 -2.04
N GLU A 19 -3.67 22.67 -2.20
CA GLU A 19 -2.84 22.93 -3.38
C GLU A 19 -1.42 23.34 -2.95
N LEU A 20 -0.41 22.61 -3.42
CA LEU A 20 0.99 23.03 -3.28
C LEU A 20 1.45 23.77 -4.54
N ILE A 21 1.63 25.09 -4.39
CA ILE A 21 2.19 25.95 -5.43
C ILE A 21 3.70 26.08 -5.20
N GLY A 22 4.50 25.33 -5.96
CA GLY A 22 5.96 25.27 -5.79
C GLY A 22 6.70 24.76 -7.04
N LYS A 23 8.04 24.82 -7.02
CA LYS A 23 8.88 24.50 -8.20
C LYS A 23 9.23 23.00 -8.36
N GLY A 24 8.29 22.09 -8.13
CA GLY A 24 8.48 20.67 -8.50
C GLY A 24 9.69 20.00 -7.84
N THR A 25 9.92 20.20 -6.54
CA THR A 25 11.07 19.56 -5.83
C THR A 25 10.64 18.52 -4.82
N LEU A 26 9.34 18.27 -4.69
CA LEU A 26 8.80 17.34 -3.71
C LEU A 26 9.21 15.91 -4.06
N LYS A 27 9.92 15.26 -3.15
CA LYS A 27 10.33 13.86 -3.29
C LYS A 27 9.47 12.96 -2.43
N HIS A 28 9.10 13.41 -1.23
CA HIS A 28 8.37 12.60 -0.26
C HIS A 28 7.03 13.24 0.06
N LEU A 29 5.96 12.49 -0.19
CA LEU A 29 4.62 12.82 0.25
C LEU A 29 4.19 11.81 1.30
N LYS A 30 3.92 12.30 2.51
CA LYS A 30 3.30 11.52 3.57
C LYS A 30 1.93 12.10 3.92
N ILE A 31 0.93 11.23 4.00
CA ILE A 31 -0.44 11.55 4.37
C ILE A 31 -0.87 10.54 5.44
N ASP A 32 -1.28 11.02 6.60
CA ASP A 32 -1.69 10.17 7.73
C ASP A 32 -2.92 10.76 8.42
N ASP A 33 -4.00 9.99 8.52
CA ASP A 33 -5.26 10.43 9.14
C ASP A 33 -5.78 11.73 8.51
N VAL A 34 -5.92 11.73 7.18
CA VAL A 34 -6.37 12.91 6.42
C VAL A 34 -7.65 12.59 5.66
N SER A 35 -8.55 13.57 5.61
CA SER A 35 -9.67 13.58 4.68
C SER A 35 -9.50 14.79 3.76
N VAL A 36 -9.44 14.56 2.45
CA VAL A 36 -9.33 15.65 1.46
C VAL A 36 -10.14 15.39 0.20
N THR A 37 -10.96 16.36 -0.20
CA THR A 37 -11.80 16.24 -1.41
C THR A 37 -11.00 16.51 -2.69
N HIS A 38 -10.03 17.43 -2.62
CA HIS A 38 -9.13 17.78 -3.72
C HIS A 38 -7.69 17.99 -3.23
N LEU A 39 -6.77 17.20 -3.77
CA LEU A 39 -5.33 17.24 -3.49
C LEU A 39 -4.56 17.49 -4.79
N ASP A 40 -3.82 18.59 -4.85
CA ASP A 40 -2.90 18.89 -5.95
C ASP A 40 -1.51 19.27 -5.42
N ILE A 41 -0.46 18.67 -6.00
CA ILE A 41 0.94 19.01 -5.70
C ILE A 41 1.66 19.72 -6.86
N GLY A 42 0.89 20.15 -7.87
CA GLY A 42 1.38 20.80 -9.08
C GLY A 42 2.35 19.90 -9.87
N ASP A 43 3.40 20.52 -10.40
CA ASP A 43 4.43 19.85 -11.21
C ASP A 43 5.37 18.92 -10.39
N SER A 44 5.07 18.70 -9.09
CA SER A 44 5.95 17.92 -8.23
C SER A 44 5.78 16.41 -8.35
N THR A 45 4.70 15.95 -8.98
CA THR A 45 4.39 14.52 -9.10
C THR A 45 5.54 13.72 -9.71
N ASP A 46 6.16 14.23 -10.77
CA ASP A 46 7.20 13.51 -11.52
C ASP A 46 8.49 13.31 -10.69
N HIS A 47 8.65 14.08 -9.62
CA HIS A 47 9.81 14.05 -8.72
C HIS A 47 9.60 13.17 -7.48
N LEU A 48 8.39 12.66 -7.28
CA LEU A 48 8.08 11.81 -6.13
C LEU A 48 8.88 10.51 -6.18
N GLU A 49 9.60 10.26 -5.09
CA GLU A 49 10.32 9.01 -4.83
C GLU A 49 9.60 8.16 -3.77
N ILE A 50 8.86 8.81 -2.85
CA ILE A 50 8.14 8.15 -1.77
C ILE A 50 6.72 8.72 -1.66
N VAL A 51 5.75 7.82 -1.69
CA VAL A 51 4.35 8.11 -1.35
C VAL A 51 3.95 7.16 -0.22
N ASP A 52 3.65 7.74 0.94
CA ASP A 52 3.22 7.02 2.13
C ASP A 52 1.86 7.56 2.56
N VAL A 53 0.82 6.76 2.36
CA VAL A 53 -0.55 7.12 2.68
C VAL A 53 -1.10 6.13 3.69
N SER A 54 -1.55 6.66 4.82
CA SER A 54 -2.16 5.92 5.91
C SER A 54 -3.48 6.57 6.34
N ASN A 55 -4.50 5.78 6.67
CA ASN A 55 -5.79 6.23 7.20
C ASN A 55 -6.39 7.39 6.39
N PHE A 56 -6.59 7.16 5.09
CA PHE A 56 -6.92 8.20 4.13
C PHE A 56 -8.16 7.84 3.34
N THR A 57 -9.09 8.80 3.22
CA THR A 57 -10.27 8.64 2.38
C THR A 57 -10.13 9.49 1.12
N ILE A 58 -10.22 8.87 -0.05
CA ILE A 58 -10.13 9.58 -1.34
C ILE A 58 -10.92 8.90 -2.46
N VAL A 59 -11.29 9.66 -3.48
CA VAL A 59 -11.83 9.14 -4.74
C VAL A 59 -10.69 8.56 -5.59
N TRP A 60 -10.68 7.25 -5.85
CA TRP A 60 -9.54 6.57 -6.50
C TRP A 60 -9.14 7.14 -7.87
N PRO A 61 -10.01 7.51 -8.82
CA PRO A 61 -9.57 7.99 -10.13
C PRO A 61 -8.79 9.30 -10.01
N LYS A 62 -9.18 10.15 -9.05
CA LYS A 62 -8.45 11.40 -8.75
C LYS A 62 -7.06 11.08 -8.22
N PHE A 63 -6.99 10.16 -7.26
CA PHE A 63 -5.73 9.77 -6.65
C PHE A 63 -4.81 9.04 -7.63
N TYR A 64 -5.36 8.15 -8.45
CA TYR A 64 -4.64 7.45 -9.51
C TYR A 64 -4.10 8.42 -10.57
N ASN A 65 -4.92 9.35 -11.08
CA ASN A 65 -4.46 10.39 -12.00
C ASN A 65 -3.34 11.25 -11.39
N PHE A 66 -3.39 11.43 -10.07
CA PHE A 66 -2.37 12.13 -9.32
C PHE A 66 -1.06 11.33 -9.21
N ILE A 67 -1.09 10.05 -8.81
CA ILE A 67 0.14 9.28 -8.61
C ILE A 67 0.71 8.69 -9.91
N SER A 68 -0.11 8.42 -10.93
CA SER A 68 0.32 7.73 -12.17
C SER A 68 1.43 8.43 -12.96
N ARG A 69 1.68 9.73 -12.70
CA ARG A 69 2.81 10.47 -13.30
C ARG A 69 4.12 10.35 -12.49
N ALA A 70 4.08 9.76 -11.30
CA ALA A 70 5.23 9.59 -10.41
C ALA A 70 6.18 8.49 -10.91
N SER A 71 6.80 8.73 -12.05
CA SER A 71 7.69 7.77 -12.73
C SER A 71 8.97 7.45 -11.94
N ASN A 72 9.36 8.31 -11.00
CA ASN A 72 10.52 8.12 -10.11
C ASN A 72 10.18 7.40 -8.79
N LEU A 73 8.94 6.95 -8.62
CA LEU A 73 8.46 6.37 -7.37
C LEU A 73 9.21 5.05 -7.05
N ARG A 74 9.79 5.00 -5.86
CA ARG A 74 10.57 3.86 -5.35
C ARG A 74 9.89 3.17 -4.18
N MET A 75 9.10 3.91 -3.41
CA MET A 75 8.33 3.39 -2.29
C MET A 75 6.88 3.87 -2.38
N LEU A 76 5.97 2.91 -2.33
CA LEU A 76 4.53 3.14 -2.28
C LEU A 76 3.97 2.41 -1.07
N ARG A 77 3.27 3.15 -0.21
CA ARG A 77 2.53 2.59 0.91
C ARG A 77 1.09 3.06 0.87
N PHE A 78 0.17 2.11 0.86
CA PHE A 78 -1.25 2.32 1.11
C PHE A 78 -1.69 1.48 2.31
N TRP A 79 -2.01 2.15 3.40
CA TRP A 79 -2.40 1.53 4.65
C TRP A 79 -3.70 2.11 5.18
N GLY A 80 -4.75 1.32 5.39
CA GLY A 80 -6.05 1.85 5.81
C GLY A 80 -6.61 2.92 4.85
N VAL A 81 -6.34 2.78 3.54
CA VAL A 81 -6.87 3.69 2.52
C VAL A 81 -8.26 3.21 2.13
N VAL A 82 -9.24 4.10 2.23
CA VAL A 82 -10.63 3.85 1.85
C VAL A 82 -10.95 4.66 0.60
N PHE A 83 -11.44 3.98 -0.44
CA PHE A 83 -11.93 4.66 -1.63
C PHE A 83 -13.42 4.96 -1.48
N ASP A 84 -13.81 6.20 -1.74
CA ASP A 84 -15.19 6.66 -1.52
C ASP A 84 -16.18 5.96 -2.47
N ASP A 85 -15.77 5.74 -3.73
CA ASP A 85 -16.57 5.06 -4.74
C ASP A 85 -16.62 3.52 -4.52
N GLU A 86 -17.82 2.95 -4.54
CA GLU A 86 -18.08 1.54 -4.15
C GLU A 86 -17.60 0.49 -5.16
N ASP A 87 -17.33 0.86 -6.41
CA ASP A 87 -17.02 -0.07 -7.50
C ASP A 87 -15.51 -0.16 -7.84
N GLU A 88 -14.65 0.58 -7.13
CA GLU A 88 -13.26 0.75 -7.56
C GLU A 88 -12.27 -0.15 -6.80
N ILE A 89 -11.56 -0.96 -7.58
CA ILE A 89 -10.55 -1.89 -7.12
C ILE A 89 -9.21 -1.47 -7.69
N VAL A 90 -8.18 -1.39 -6.84
CA VAL A 90 -6.80 -1.16 -7.28
C VAL A 90 -6.18 -2.50 -7.62
N ASP A 91 -6.08 -2.83 -8.90
CA ASP A 91 -5.39 -4.07 -9.27
C ASP A 91 -3.86 -3.93 -9.19
N SER A 92 -3.22 -5.07 -8.94
CA SER A 92 -1.75 -5.16 -8.91
C SER A 92 -1.09 -4.78 -10.25
N GLU A 93 -1.81 -4.92 -11.37
CA GLU A 93 -1.31 -4.61 -12.71
C GLU A 93 -1.13 -3.11 -12.93
N THR A 94 -2.07 -2.32 -12.43
CA THR A 94 -2.02 -0.86 -12.45
C THR A 94 -0.78 -0.36 -11.70
N ILE A 95 -0.50 -0.91 -10.51
CA ILE A 95 0.71 -0.56 -9.74
C ILE A 95 1.98 -0.90 -10.54
N ALA A 96 2.03 -2.10 -11.13
CA ALA A 96 3.20 -2.54 -11.89
C ALA A 96 3.47 -1.66 -13.12
N VAL A 97 2.41 -1.26 -13.84
CA VAL A 97 2.52 -0.44 -15.06
C VAL A 97 2.84 1.02 -14.73
N SER A 98 2.21 1.59 -13.70
CA SER A 98 2.41 2.99 -13.34
C SER A 98 3.75 3.27 -12.66
N PHE A 99 4.31 2.29 -11.93
CA PHE A 99 5.51 2.49 -11.11
C PHE A 99 6.62 1.49 -11.46
N PRO A 100 7.22 1.62 -12.66
CA PRO A 100 8.23 0.67 -13.13
C PRO A 100 9.49 0.67 -12.26
N LEU A 101 9.77 1.74 -11.50
CA LEU A 101 10.94 1.84 -10.61
C LEU A 101 10.66 1.44 -9.15
N LEU A 102 9.45 0.95 -8.85
CA LEU A 102 9.03 0.62 -7.49
C LEU A 102 9.89 -0.50 -6.89
N ARG A 103 10.45 -0.25 -5.70
CA ARG A 103 11.31 -1.20 -4.98
C ARG A 103 10.71 -1.69 -3.68
N HIS A 104 9.84 -0.88 -3.09
CA HIS A 104 9.17 -1.14 -1.83
C HIS A 104 7.67 -0.89 -2.00
N LEU A 105 6.87 -1.92 -1.74
CA LEU A 105 5.42 -1.85 -1.75
C LEU A 105 4.88 -2.26 -0.37
N SER A 106 4.03 -1.42 0.23
CA SER A 106 3.32 -1.73 1.47
C SER A 106 1.81 -1.61 1.28
N LEU A 107 1.06 -2.69 1.55
CA LEU A 107 -0.39 -2.72 1.36
C LEU A 107 -1.09 -3.35 2.58
N SER A 108 -2.13 -2.69 3.09
CA SER A 108 -3.04 -3.30 4.06
C SER A 108 -4.21 -4.00 3.36
N TYR A 109 -4.47 -5.24 3.73
CA TYR A 109 -5.68 -5.97 3.38
C TYR A 109 -6.87 -5.33 4.08
N GLU A 110 -7.73 -4.67 3.30
CA GLU A 110 -9.00 -4.11 3.75
C GLU A 110 -10.14 -4.72 2.91
N LEU A 111 -11.20 -5.13 3.58
CA LEU A 111 -12.43 -5.62 2.96
C LEU A 111 -13.48 -4.51 3.00
N ARG A 112 -14.01 -4.13 1.84
CA ARG A 112 -15.24 -3.34 1.74
C ARG A 112 -16.27 -4.17 0.99
N ASP A 113 -17.42 -4.40 1.63
CA ASP A 113 -18.55 -5.17 1.09
C ASP A 113 -18.20 -6.57 0.54
N GLY A 114 -17.15 -7.19 1.09
CA GLY A 114 -16.68 -8.52 0.68
C GLY A 114 -15.76 -8.55 -0.54
N LEU A 115 -15.45 -7.39 -1.13
CA LEU A 115 -14.49 -7.25 -2.24
C LEU A 115 -13.12 -6.82 -1.73
N LEU A 116 -12.09 -7.36 -2.38
CA LEU A 116 -10.70 -7.05 -2.08
C LEU A 116 -10.30 -5.75 -2.76
N HIS A 117 -9.91 -4.73 -1.96
CA HIS A 117 -9.40 -3.46 -2.48
C HIS A 117 -8.19 -3.63 -3.40
N TYR A 118 -7.37 -4.66 -3.16
CA TYR A 118 -6.22 -5.00 -3.99
C TYR A 118 -6.43 -6.32 -4.71
N SER A 119 -7.11 -6.28 -5.86
CA SER A 119 -7.30 -7.49 -6.64
C SER A 119 -6.01 -7.91 -7.33
N LEU A 120 -5.82 -9.22 -7.44
CA LEU A 120 -4.73 -9.84 -8.19
C LEU A 120 -5.05 -9.92 -9.69
N GLN A 121 -5.93 -9.05 -10.21
CA GLN A 121 -6.23 -9.02 -11.64
C GLN A 121 -4.99 -8.63 -12.45
N GLY A 122 -4.94 -9.14 -13.69
CA GLY A 122 -3.81 -8.96 -14.60
C GLY A 122 -2.73 -10.02 -14.49
N SER A 123 -1.63 -9.85 -15.22
CA SER A 123 -0.47 -10.77 -15.20
C SER A 123 0.88 -10.08 -15.00
N SER A 124 0.90 -8.76 -14.99
CA SER A 124 2.13 -7.96 -14.97
C SER A 124 2.97 -8.19 -13.71
N PRO A 125 4.27 -8.51 -13.84
CA PRO A 125 5.16 -8.72 -12.70
C PRO A 125 5.60 -7.39 -12.07
N LEU A 126 5.72 -7.39 -10.75
CA LEU A 126 6.36 -6.34 -9.95
C LEU A 126 7.87 -6.62 -9.86
N GLU A 127 8.57 -6.57 -11.01
CA GLU A 127 9.94 -7.06 -11.14
C GLU A 127 10.93 -6.37 -10.20
N ASN A 128 10.77 -5.07 -9.94
CA ASN A 128 11.71 -4.30 -9.14
C ASN A 128 11.41 -4.32 -7.64
N VAL A 129 10.24 -4.85 -7.23
CA VAL A 129 9.84 -4.92 -5.83
C VAL A 129 10.69 -5.97 -5.12
N SER A 130 11.53 -5.48 -4.20
CA SER A 130 12.44 -6.30 -3.40
C SER A 130 12.04 -6.35 -1.92
N VAL A 131 11.21 -5.39 -1.48
CA VAL A 131 10.60 -5.35 -0.15
C VAL A 131 9.10 -5.25 -0.30
N LEU A 132 8.38 -6.18 0.34
CA LEU A 132 6.93 -6.22 0.35
C LEU A 132 6.46 -6.23 1.82
N GLU A 133 5.60 -5.28 2.17
CA GLU A 133 4.91 -5.28 3.47
C GLU A 133 3.42 -5.51 3.24
N LEU A 134 2.86 -6.53 3.88
CA LEU A 134 1.46 -6.87 3.78
C LEU A 134 0.89 -6.99 5.18
N GLY A 135 -0.32 -6.51 5.41
CA GLY A 135 -0.95 -6.70 6.72
C GLY A 135 -2.45 -6.61 6.67
N TRP A 136 -3.07 -6.60 7.84
CA TRP A 136 -4.52 -6.53 7.99
C TRP A 136 -4.89 -5.65 9.19
N THR A 137 -6.06 -5.03 9.12
CA THR A 137 -6.73 -4.48 10.30
C THR A 137 -7.63 -5.55 10.94
N VAL A 138 -8.36 -6.32 10.12
CA VAL A 138 -9.15 -7.49 10.55
C VAL A 138 -8.73 -8.71 9.71
N ILE A 139 -8.29 -9.78 10.36
CA ILE A 139 -7.84 -10.99 9.65
C ILE A 139 -9.03 -11.76 9.06
N SER A 140 -8.88 -12.25 7.84
CA SER A 140 -9.85 -13.12 7.16
C SER A 140 -9.19 -14.37 6.60
N GLU A 141 -9.99 -15.36 6.23
CA GLU A 141 -9.51 -16.59 5.56
C GLU A 141 -8.87 -16.33 4.18
N HIS A 142 -9.16 -15.18 3.56
CA HIS A 142 -8.61 -14.82 2.24
C HIS A 142 -7.27 -14.10 2.32
N PHE A 143 -6.83 -13.67 3.51
CA PHE A 143 -5.57 -12.96 3.68
C PHE A 143 -4.36 -13.81 3.23
N GLY A 144 -4.31 -15.09 3.62
CA GLY A 144 -3.25 -16.01 3.19
C GLY A 144 -3.13 -16.16 1.67
N PRO A 145 -4.20 -16.55 0.96
CA PRO A 145 -4.23 -16.59 -0.50
C PRO A 145 -3.79 -15.27 -1.17
N TRP A 146 -4.22 -14.13 -0.63
CA TRP A 146 -3.82 -12.82 -1.13
C TRP A 146 -2.31 -12.57 -0.98
N VAL A 147 -1.74 -12.85 0.19
CA VAL A 147 -0.29 -12.76 0.43
C VAL A 147 0.49 -13.61 -0.57
N PHE A 148 0.05 -14.84 -0.83
CA PHE A 148 0.70 -15.72 -1.78
C PHE A 148 0.66 -15.17 -3.21
N GLY A 149 -0.50 -14.69 -3.66
CA GLY A 149 -0.63 -14.08 -4.98
C GLY A 149 0.28 -12.86 -5.15
N MET A 150 0.38 -12.01 -4.13
CA MET A 150 1.29 -10.85 -4.16
C MET A 150 2.76 -11.25 -4.25
N ILE A 151 3.16 -12.35 -3.59
CA ILE A 151 4.53 -12.86 -3.65
C ILE A 151 4.84 -13.45 -5.03
N GLU A 152 3.89 -14.15 -5.65
CA GLU A 152 4.06 -14.65 -7.03
C GLU A 152 4.23 -13.53 -8.05
N ARG A 153 3.73 -12.32 -7.76
CA ARG A 153 3.95 -11.13 -8.58
C ARG A 153 5.34 -10.52 -8.42
N CYS A 154 6.08 -10.83 -7.36
CA CYS A 154 7.35 -10.19 -7.02
C CYS A 154 8.52 -11.18 -7.23
N PRO A 155 8.99 -11.40 -8.47
CA PRO A 155 10.00 -12.42 -8.75
C PRO A 155 11.36 -12.15 -8.09
N ASN A 156 11.66 -10.90 -7.74
CA ASN A 156 12.92 -10.49 -7.11
C ASN A 156 12.76 -10.12 -5.63
N LEU A 157 11.71 -10.62 -4.97
CA LEU A 157 11.44 -10.36 -3.57
C LEU A 157 12.59 -10.85 -2.69
N LYS A 158 13.03 -10.00 -1.76
CA LYS A 158 14.09 -10.33 -0.79
C LYS A 158 13.60 -10.26 0.64
N LYS A 159 12.60 -9.42 0.93
CA LYS A 159 12.05 -9.21 2.26
C LYS A 159 10.53 -9.14 2.20
N LEU A 160 9.88 -9.93 3.05
CA LEU A 160 8.44 -9.88 3.30
C LEU A 160 8.21 -9.51 4.76
N VAL A 161 7.47 -8.42 5.01
CA VAL A 161 7.00 -8.07 6.36
C VAL A 161 5.50 -8.33 6.43
N ILE A 162 5.09 -9.15 7.37
CA ILE A 162 3.69 -9.37 7.69
C ILE A 162 3.32 -8.53 8.91
N ARG A 163 2.48 -7.52 8.71
CA ARG A 163 1.96 -6.66 9.79
C ARG A 163 0.56 -7.10 10.20
N GLY A 164 0.21 -6.91 11.45
CA GLY A 164 -1.16 -7.17 11.91
C GLY A 164 -1.40 -6.68 13.32
N VAL A 165 -2.64 -6.30 13.60
CA VAL A 165 -3.06 -5.90 14.95
C VAL A 165 -3.58 -7.14 15.69
N LEU A 166 -3.04 -7.40 16.88
CA LEU A 166 -3.45 -8.48 17.77
C LEU A 166 -4.15 -7.88 18.99
N SER A 167 -5.48 -7.74 18.91
CA SER A 167 -6.27 -7.32 20.08
C SER A 167 -6.08 -8.27 21.28
N GLU A 168 -6.13 -7.73 22.49
CA GLU A 168 -6.03 -8.52 23.73
C GLU A 168 -7.22 -9.49 23.89
N ALA A 169 -8.39 -9.11 23.37
CA ALA A 169 -9.62 -9.89 23.42
C ALA A 169 -9.92 -10.55 22.06
N LYS A 170 -9.24 -11.66 21.75
CA LYS A 170 -9.53 -12.43 20.53
C LYS A 170 -10.68 -13.40 20.72
N THR A 171 -11.61 -13.36 19.78
CA THR A 171 -12.61 -14.40 19.58
C THR A 171 -11.95 -15.75 19.29
N ARG A 172 -12.71 -16.85 19.39
CA ARG A 172 -12.19 -18.17 19.05
C ARG A 172 -11.87 -18.26 17.56
N GLU A 173 -12.68 -17.59 16.76
CA GLU A 173 -12.63 -17.50 15.31
C GLU A 173 -11.32 -16.81 14.86
N GLU A 174 -10.99 -15.64 15.42
CA GLU A 174 -9.74 -14.93 15.11
C GLU A 174 -8.49 -15.74 15.47
N ARG A 175 -8.51 -16.45 16.61
CA ARG A 175 -7.41 -17.35 16.98
C ARG A 175 -7.25 -18.49 15.99
N GLN A 176 -8.35 -19.06 15.52
CA GLN A 176 -8.33 -20.11 14.51
C GLN A 176 -7.82 -19.58 13.16
N MET A 177 -8.25 -18.39 12.74
CA MET A 177 -7.75 -17.74 11.51
C MET A 177 -6.25 -17.47 11.57
N LEU A 178 -5.75 -16.95 12.69
CA LEU A 178 -4.32 -16.75 12.90
C LEU A 178 -3.54 -18.08 12.84
N ALA A 179 -4.03 -19.13 13.50
CA ALA A 179 -3.38 -20.44 13.45
C ALA A 179 -3.32 -21.02 12.02
N SER A 180 -4.42 -20.87 11.26
CA SER A 180 -4.48 -21.24 9.84
C SER A 180 -3.48 -20.43 9.01
N PHE A 181 -3.43 -19.11 9.20
CA PHE A 181 -2.51 -18.23 8.49
C PHE A 181 -1.04 -18.50 8.83
N THR A 182 -0.70 -18.71 10.10
CA THR A 182 0.67 -19.10 10.51
C THR A 182 1.09 -20.40 9.82
N SER A 183 0.20 -21.39 9.78
CA SER A 183 0.46 -22.66 9.07
C SER A 183 0.69 -22.43 7.57
N PHE A 184 -0.09 -21.55 6.96
CA PHE A 184 0.05 -21.15 5.56
C PHE A 184 1.40 -20.46 5.29
N ILE A 185 1.81 -19.52 6.13
CA ILE A 185 3.10 -18.82 5.96
C ILE A 185 4.28 -19.76 6.15
N VAL A 186 4.22 -20.74 7.06
CA VAL A 186 5.29 -21.75 7.18
C VAL A 186 5.48 -22.51 5.87
N CYS A 187 4.40 -22.88 5.17
CA CYS A 187 4.49 -23.48 3.85
C CYS A 187 5.11 -22.53 2.82
N LEU A 188 4.76 -21.24 2.89
CA LEU A 188 5.30 -20.22 2.02
C LEU A 188 6.82 -20.03 2.23
N MET A 189 7.27 -19.92 3.48
CA MET A 189 8.69 -19.79 3.83
C MET A 189 9.52 -20.96 3.30
N ARG A 190 8.95 -22.17 3.24
CA ARG A 190 9.60 -23.35 2.64
C ARG A 190 9.70 -23.26 1.12
N LYS A 191 8.75 -22.60 0.44
CA LYS A 191 8.78 -22.38 -1.02
C LYS A 191 9.75 -21.25 -1.39
N TYR A 192 9.79 -20.18 -0.59
CA TYR A 192 10.56 -18.97 -0.85
C TYR A 192 11.70 -18.79 0.17
N VAL A 193 12.60 -19.77 0.23
CA VAL A 193 13.71 -19.83 1.20
C VAL A 193 14.71 -18.65 1.13
N HIS A 194 14.68 -17.89 0.04
CA HIS A 194 15.55 -16.73 -0.19
C HIS A 194 14.93 -15.41 0.29
N VAL A 195 13.65 -15.43 0.70
CA VAL A 195 12.94 -14.27 1.21
C VAL A 195 13.08 -14.23 2.73
N ASP A 196 13.59 -13.13 3.26
CA ASP A 196 13.57 -12.83 4.69
C ASP A 196 12.14 -12.47 5.11
N VAL A 197 11.53 -13.32 5.93
CA VAL A 197 10.14 -13.15 6.39
C VAL A 197 10.15 -12.64 7.83
N GLN A 198 9.54 -11.48 8.04
CA GLN A 198 9.41 -10.82 9.34
C GLN A 198 7.94 -10.67 9.71
N PHE A 199 7.64 -10.78 11.00
CA PHE A 199 6.31 -10.56 11.54
C PHE A 199 6.36 -9.38 12.51
N GLU A 200 5.55 -8.37 12.25
CA GLU A 200 5.45 -7.16 13.07
C GLU A 200 4.00 -7.04 13.54
N TYR A 201 3.75 -7.51 14.76
CA TYR A 201 2.42 -7.48 15.36
C TYR A 201 2.35 -6.42 16.46
N GLU A 202 1.31 -5.59 16.39
CA GLU A 202 0.97 -4.58 17.39
C GLU A 202 -0.14 -5.06 18.31
#